data_AF-A0A800JDD6-F1
#
_entry.id   AF-A0A800JDD6-F1
#
_cell.length_a   1.000
_cell.length_b   1.000
_cell.length_c   1.000
_cell.angle_alpha   90.00
_cell.angle_beta   90.00
_cell.angle_gamma   90.00
#
_symmetry.space_group_name_H-M   'P 1'
#
loop_
_entity.id
_entity.type
_entity.pdbx_description
1 polymer ?
#
loop_
_entity_poly.entity_id
_entity_poly.type
_entity_poly.pdbx_seq_one_letter_code
_entity_poly.pdbx_strand_id
1 'polypeptide(L)'
;MADSNQRADTGASFRQCLLELKWMVATWVVFFAWVIGYASVAGYAVAETAEVQMVWGIPRWVFFGWLIPLGAANAFTIWFCLFKMQDEPMEELPEDML
;
A
#
# COMPACT_ATOMS: atom_id res chain seq x y z
N MET A 1 17.27 -7.54 -35.95
CA MET A 1 15.83 -7.25 -36.12
C MET A 1 15.14 -8.00 -35.00
N ALA A 2 14.49 -7.30 -34.06
CA ALA A 2 13.78 -7.97 -32.97
C ALA A 2 12.70 -8.89 -33.57
N ASP A 3 12.73 -10.16 -33.18
CA ASP A 3 11.79 -11.17 -33.66
C ASP A 3 10.36 -10.79 -33.25
N SER A 4 9.44 -10.79 -34.21
CA SER A 4 8.04 -10.38 -34.04
C SER A 4 7.17 -11.45 -33.38
N ASN A 5 7.77 -12.57 -32.95
CA ASN A 5 7.08 -13.72 -32.38
C ASN A 5 7.60 -14.16 -31.00
N GLN A 6 8.21 -13.25 -30.24
CA GLN A 6 8.46 -13.45 -28.80
C GLN A 6 7.15 -13.19 -28.05
N ARG A 7 6.26 -14.19 -28.01
CA ARG A 7 5.15 -14.19 -27.05
C ARG A 7 5.75 -14.51 -25.68
N ALA A 8 6.16 -13.47 -24.96
CA ALA A 8 6.54 -13.55 -23.55
C ALA A 8 5.49 -14.40 -22.81
N ASP A 9 5.91 -15.34 -21.99
CA ASP A 9 5.03 -16.03 -21.03
C ASP A 9 4.62 -15.04 -19.92
N THR A 10 3.93 -13.98 -20.34
CA THR A 10 3.42 -12.87 -19.52
C THR A 10 2.37 -13.35 -18.53
N GLY A 11 1.91 -14.60 -18.65
CA GLY A 11 0.86 -15.16 -17.80
C GLY A 11 1.28 -15.32 -16.35
N ALA A 12 2.52 -15.75 -16.09
CA ALA A 12 3.04 -15.93 -14.72
C ALA A 12 3.27 -14.56 -14.04
N SER A 13 4.02 -13.69 -14.72
CA SER A 13 4.30 -12.31 -14.31
C SER A 13 3.06 -11.51 -13.99
N PHE A 14 2.10 -11.55 -14.92
CA PHE A 14 0.85 -10.83 -14.75
C PHE A 14 0.06 -11.33 -13.55
N ARG A 15 0.01 -12.65 -13.32
CA ARG A 15 -0.70 -13.23 -12.16
C ARG A 15 -0.03 -12.84 -10.86
N GLN A 16 1.30 -12.84 -10.80
CA GLN A 16 2.04 -12.43 -9.61
C GLN A 16 1.81 -10.94 -9.31
N CYS A 17 2.06 -10.05 -10.27
CA CYS A 17 1.81 -8.61 -10.14
C CYS A 17 0.36 -8.31 -9.73
N LEU A 18 -0.61 -9.07 -10.24
CA LEU A 18 -2.01 -8.88 -9.88
C LEU A 18 -2.33 -9.34 -8.45
N LEU A 19 -1.67 -10.39 -7.96
CA LEU A 19 -1.77 -10.80 -6.56
C LEU A 19 -1.13 -9.74 -5.64
N GLU A 20 0.04 -9.22 -5.99
CA GLU A 20 0.72 -8.16 -5.25
C GLU A 20 -0.11 -6.87 -5.20
N LEU A 21 -0.69 -6.48 -6.34
CA LEU A 21 -1.61 -5.35 -6.43
C LEU A 21 -2.81 -5.53 -5.51
N LYS A 22 -3.41 -6.73 -5.48
CA LYS A 22 -4.55 -7.01 -4.59
C LYS A 22 -4.19 -6.85 -3.12
N TRP A 23 -3.01 -7.31 -2.70
CA TRP A 23 -2.53 -7.12 -1.33
C TRP A 23 -2.38 -5.64 -0.98
N MET A 24 -1.79 -4.85 -1.88
CA MET A 24 -1.65 -3.41 -1.67
C MET A 24 -3.00 -2.71 -1.60
N VAL A 25 -3.86 -2.91 -2.60
CA VAL A 25 -5.18 -2.27 -2.64
C VAL A 25 -6.01 -2.66 -1.42
N ALA A 26 -6.05 -3.94 -1.05
CA ALA A 26 -6.80 -4.38 0.12
C ALA A 26 -6.30 -3.72 1.41
N THR A 27 -4.99 -3.63 1.59
CA THR A 27 -4.40 -3.00 2.77
C THR A 27 -4.75 -1.51 2.84
N TRP A 28 -4.60 -0.78 1.73
CA TRP A 28 -4.93 0.63 1.67
C TRP A 28 -6.43 0.90 1.84
N VAL A 29 -7.31 0.01 1.35
CA VAL A 29 -8.76 0.11 1.59
C VAL A 29 -9.08 -0.06 3.08
N VAL A 30 -8.43 -0.98 3.79
CA VAL A 30 -8.64 -1.17 5.23
C VAL A 30 -8.22 0.10 6.00
N PHE A 31 -7.04 0.65 5.70
CA PHE A 31 -6.59 1.89 6.34
C PHE A 31 -7.43 3.10 5.95
N PHE A 32 -7.90 3.18 4.71
CA PHE A 32 -8.83 4.22 4.25
C PHE A 32 -10.16 4.15 5.02
N ALA A 33 -10.73 2.96 5.15
CA ALA A 33 -11.95 2.73 5.91
C ALA A 33 -11.75 3.09 7.40
N TRP A 34 -10.59 2.74 7.97
CA TRP A 34 -10.23 3.16 9.33
C TRP A 34 -10.20 4.68 9.46
N VAL A 35 -9.46 5.38 8.59
CA VAL A 35 -9.29 6.83 8.65
C VAL A 35 -10.65 7.51 8.57
N ILE A 36 -11.48 7.15 7.58
CA ILE A 36 -12.81 7.75 7.44
C ILE A 36 -13.71 7.40 8.63
N GLY A 37 -13.79 6.12 9.00
CA GLY A 37 -14.69 5.66 10.06
C GLY A 37 -14.34 6.25 11.41
N TYR A 38 -13.08 6.10 11.82
CA TYR A 38 -12.61 6.62 13.10
C TYR A 38 -12.64 8.15 13.14
N ALA A 39 -12.14 8.83 12.10
CA ALA A 39 -12.10 10.31 12.11
C ALA A 39 -13.51 10.91 12.08
N SER A 40 -14.47 10.29 11.38
CA SER A 40 -15.86 10.74 11.41
C SER A 40 -16.42 10.64 12.83
N VAL A 41 -16.32 9.47 13.48
CA VAL A 41 -16.88 9.30 14.82
C VAL A 41 -16.16 10.16 15.86
N ALA A 42 -14.82 10.06 15.94
CA ALA A 42 -14.04 10.73 16.97
C ALA A 42 -13.93 12.24 16.74
N GLY A 43 -13.87 12.69 15.49
CA GLY A 43 -13.82 14.11 15.14
C GLY A 43 -15.12 14.83 15.47
N TYR A 44 -16.27 14.24 15.12
CA TYR A 44 -17.57 14.83 15.48
C TYR A 44 -17.86 14.76 16.98
N ALA A 45 -17.48 13.68 17.66
CA ALA A 45 -17.63 13.60 19.12
C ALA A 45 -16.83 14.69 19.86
N VAL A 46 -15.64 15.04 19.36
CA VAL A 46 -14.83 16.14 19.92
C VAL A 46 -15.46 17.51 19.67
N ALA A 47 -16.18 17.70 18.56
CA ALA A 47 -16.88 18.96 18.29
C ALA A 47 -17.96 19.29 19.33
N GLU A 48 -18.49 18.28 20.03
CA GLU A 48 -19.45 18.44 21.13
C GLU A 48 -18.77 18.73 22.48
N THR A 49 -17.44 18.60 22.57
CA THR A 49 -16.67 18.83 23.79
C THR A 49 -16.02 20.22 23.80
N ALA A 50 -15.92 20.83 24.98
CA ALA A 50 -15.35 22.18 25.12
C ALA A 50 -13.82 22.24 24.89
N GLU A 51 -13.11 21.12 25.08
CA GLU A 51 -11.65 21.06 24.98
C GLU A 51 -11.19 19.90 24.10
N VAL A 52 -10.34 20.20 23.12
CA VAL A 52 -9.72 19.21 22.25
C VAL A 52 -8.54 18.57 22.97
N GLN A 53 -8.61 17.26 23.22
CA GLN A 53 -7.49 16.52 23.78
C GLN A 53 -6.33 16.47 22.77
N MET A 54 -5.11 16.71 23.25
CA MET A 54 -3.91 16.79 22.42
C MET A 54 -2.92 15.67 22.79
N VAL A 55 -2.23 15.13 21.77
CA VAL A 55 -1.11 14.18 21.89
C VAL A 55 0.05 14.79 21.10
N TRP A 56 1.16 15.09 21.77
CA TRP A 56 2.33 15.75 21.16
C TRP A 56 1.99 17.02 20.35
N GLY A 57 1.01 17.80 20.83
CA GLY A 57 0.57 19.02 20.13
C GLY A 57 -0.37 18.79 18.95
N ILE A 58 -0.80 17.55 18.70
CA ILE A 58 -1.73 17.18 17.64
C ILE A 58 -3.05 16.72 18.27
N PRO A 59 -4.23 17.08 17.73
CA PRO A 59 -5.49 16.58 18.24
C PRO A 59 -5.49 15.05 18.30
N ARG A 60 -5.89 14.48 19.44
CA ARG A 60 -5.84 13.05 19.71
C ARG A 60 -6.55 12.24 18.62
N TRP A 61 -7.70 12.72 18.16
CA TRP A 61 -8.47 12.06 17.10
C TRP A 61 -7.73 12.05 15.75
N VAL A 62 -6.94 13.09 15.44
CA VAL A 62 -6.07 13.12 14.24
C VAL A 62 -4.90 12.16 14.42
N PHE A 63 -4.29 12.11 15.61
CA PHE A 63 -3.15 11.24 15.86
C PHE A 63 -3.51 9.75 15.68
N PHE A 64 -4.60 9.29 16.28
CA PHE A 64 -5.06 7.90 16.16
C PHE A 64 -5.86 7.62 14.88
N GLY A 65 -6.51 8.64 14.33
CA GLY A 65 -7.33 8.52 13.12
C GLY A 65 -6.54 8.61 11.82
N TRP A 66 -5.40 9.29 11.81
CA TRP A 66 -4.63 9.54 10.59
C TRP A 66 -3.17 9.15 10.71
N LEU A 67 -2.43 9.67 11.70
CA LEU A 67 -0.99 9.44 11.80
C LEU A 67 -0.62 7.97 12.04
N ILE A 68 -1.27 7.33 13.02
CA ILE A 68 -1.02 5.92 13.33
C ILE A 68 -1.38 5.00 12.14
N PRO A 69 -2.58 5.12 11.52
CA PRO A 69 -2.94 4.36 10.32
C PRO A 69 -1.97 4.58 9.16
N LEU A 70 -1.58 5.82 8.91
CA LEU A 70 -0.64 6.16 7.84
C LEU A 70 0.73 5.55 8.10
N GLY A 71 1.24 5.65 9.33
CA GLY A 71 2.51 5.04 9.71
C GLY A 71 2.49 3.52 9.56
N ALA A 72 1.40 2.88 10.01
CA ALA A 72 1.21 1.44 9.86
C ALA A 72 1.11 1.00 8.39
N ALA A 73 0.38 1.74 7.55
CA ALA A 73 0.26 1.47 6.12
C ALA A 73 1.62 1.56 5.40
N ASN A 74 2.43 2.57 5.73
CA ASN A 74 3.77 2.73 5.18
C ASN A 74 4.72 1.64 5.67
N ALA A 75 4.69 1.30 6.97
CA ALA A 75 5.50 0.22 7.52
C ALA A 75 5.16 -1.13 6.86
N PHE A 76 3.87 -1.42 6.67
CA PHE A 76 3.43 -2.58 5.91
C PHE A 76 3.94 -2.54 4.47
N THR A 77 3.83 -1.38 3.80
CA THR A 77 4.27 -1.23 2.41
C THR A 77 5.76 -1.51 2.27
N ILE A 78 6.58 -0.94 3.16
CA ILE A 78 8.03 -1.18 3.20
C ILE A 78 8.33 -2.66 3.42
N TRP A 79 7.70 -3.28 4.42
CA TRP A 79 7.88 -4.70 4.68
C TRP A 79 7.50 -5.56 3.47
N PHE A 80 6.38 -5.25 2.83
CA PHE A 80 5.91 -5.98 1.67
C PHE A 80 6.88 -5.84 0.49
N CYS A 81 7.33 -4.62 0.19
CA CYS A 81 8.29 -4.38 -0.88
C CYS A 81 9.63 -5.09 -0.63
N LEU A 82 10.10 -5.14 0.62
CA LEU A 82 11.40 -5.74 0.94
C LEU A 82 11.38 -7.26 1.02
N PHE A 83 10.29 -7.88 1.45
CA PHE A 83 10.26 -9.32 1.78
C PHE A 83 9.29 -10.15 0.94
N LYS A 84 8.34 -9.51 0.24
CA LYS A 84 7.29 -10.21 -0.51
C LYS A 84 7.31 -9.95 -2.01
N MET A 85 7.78 -8.79 -2.44
CA MET A 85 7.96 -8.51 -3.87
C MET A 85 9.09 -9.40 -4.39
N GLN A 86 8.78 -10.26 -5.37
CA GLN A 86 9.77 -11.15 -5.99
C GLN A 86 10.06 -10.65 -7.40
N ASP A 87 11.35 -10.47 -7.70
CA ASP A 87 11.77 -10.22 -9.08
C ASP A 87 11.69 -11.54 -9.86
N GLU A 88 10.94 -11.53 -10.96
CA GLU A 88 10.97 -12.64 -11.91
C GLU A 88 12.24 -12.58 -12.77
N PRO A 89 12.82 -13.74 -13.12
CA PRO A 89 14.02 -13.77 -13.97
C PRO A 89 13.71 -13.11 -15.32
N MET A 90 14.50 -12.10 -15.69
CA MET A 90 14.47 -11.58 -17.06
C MET A 90 14.91 -12.68 -18.01
N GLU A 91 14.16 -12.90 -19.11
CA GLU A 91 14.55 -13.85 -20.15
C GLU A 91 16.00 -13.57 -20.60
N GLU A 92 16.79 -14.63 -20.78
CA GLU A 92 18.17 -14.50 -21.21
C GLU A 92 18.23 -13.76 -22.56
N LEU A 93 19.06 -12.72 -22.63
CA LEU A 93 19.33 -12.02 -23.89
C LEU A 93 19.85 -13.05 -24.90
N PRO A 94 19.28 -13.10 -26.11
CA PRO A 94 19.72 -14.07 -27.10
C PRO A 94 21.20 -13.84 -27.41
N GLU A 95 21.98 -14.92 -27.49
CA GLU A 95 23.45 -14.89 -27.61
C GLU A 95 23.95 -14.16 -28.87
N ASP A 96 23.08 -13.85 -29.82
CA ASP A 96 23.38 -13.06 -31.02
C ASP A 96 23.42 -11.54 -30.76
N MET A 97 23.09 -11.10 -29.54
CA MET A 97 23.18 -9.71 -29.07
C MET A 97 24.30 -9.46 -28.04
N LEU A 98 25.18 -10.45 -27.79
CA LEU A 98 26.42 -10.33 -27.00
C LEU A 98 27.65 -10.15 -27.89
#